data_AF-A0A962IN28-F1
#
_entry.id   AF-A0A962IN28-F1
#
_cell.length_a   1.000
_cell.length_b   1.000
_cell.length_c   1.000
_cell.angle_alpha   90.00
_cell.angle_beta   90.00
_cell.angle_gamma   90.00
#
_symmetry.space_group_name_H-M   'P 1'
#
loop_
_entity.id
_entity.type
_entity.pdbx_description
1 polymer ?
#
loop_
_entity_poly.entity_id
_entity_poly.type
_entity_poly.pdbx_seq_one_letter_code
_entity_poly.pdbx_strand_id
1 'polypeptide(L)'
;DYRIDSFRFDLMGHQPRAAMLRLQQAVDEASGRHVELLGEGWNFGEVANGARFVQASQLSLNGSGIATFSDRARDAVRGGGCCDEGLALVAGQGYVNGLHYAPNGSTEHSLDQLLAAADLIRVGLAGSLRDFVLTDRHGLSLRAEQIDYVGQPAGYVSQPGEVVNYVENHDNQTLFDSNVMKLPIDTSAAERARVQVLAMAINAFSQGIAYFHAGIDTLRSKSLDRNS
;
A
#
# COMPACT_ATOMS: atom_id res chain seq x y z
N ASP A 1 19.50 -25.73 -1.00
CA ASP A 1 20.58 -25.20 -1.86
C ASP A 1 20.94 -23.74 -1.59
N TYR A 2 20.02 -22.79 -1.79
CA TYR A 2 20.35 -21.35 -1.69
C TYR A 2 19.98 -20.67 -0.36
N ARG A 3 19.31 -21.39 0.55
CA ARG A 3 18.89 -20.87 1.88
C ARG A 3 18.13 -19.54 1.81
N ILE A 4 17.20 -19.44 0.86
CA ILE A 4 16.34 -18.26 0.68
C ILE A 4 15.41 -18.10 1.89
N ASP A 5 15.26 -16.87 2.39
CA ASP A 5 14.51 -16.58 3.61
C ASP A 5 13.03 -16.29 3.39
N SER A 6 12.68 -15.76 2.21
CA SER A 6 11.32 -15.43 1.81
C SER A 6 11.20 -15.38 0.29
N PHE A 7 9.95 -15.44 -0.22
CA PHE A 7 9.67 -15.28 -1.64
C PHE A 7 8.61 -14.21 -1.88
N ARG A 8 8.88 -13.30 -2.83
CA ARG A 8 7.92 -12.32 -3.34
C ARG A 8 7.36 -12.80 -4.69
N PHE A 9 6.06 -12.97 -4.79
CA PHE A 9 5.38 -13.39 -6.02
C PHE A 9 4.89 -12.17 -6.80
N ASP A 10 5.43 -12.05 -8.00
CA ASP A 10 4.94 -11.12 -9.03
C ASP A 10 3.53 -11.51 -9.47
N LEU A 11 2.63 -10.52 -9.54
CA LEU A 11 1.23 -10.67 -9.91
C LEU A 11 0.57 -11.92 -9.29
N MET A 12 0.79 -12.13 -7.98
CA MET A 12 0.30 -13.30 -7.24
C MET A 12 -1.20 -13.56 -7.42
N GLY A 13 -2.01 -12.53 -7.64
CA GLY A 13 -3.44 -12.66 -7.97
C GLY A 13 -3.75 -13.49 -9.22
N HIS A 14 -2.78 -13.74 -10.10
CA HIS A 14 -2.89 -14.64 -11.26
C HIS A 14 -2.55 -16.10 -10.93
N GLN A 15 -2.20 -16.41 -9.68
CA GLN A 15 -2.03 -17.78 -9.20
C GLN A 15 -3.30 -18.28 -8.49
N PRO A 16 -3.63 -19.58 -8.57
CA PRO A 16 -4.67 -20.15 -7.73
C PRO A 16 -4.27 -20.11 -6.25
N ARG A 17 -5.20 -19.69 -5.37
CA ARG A 17 -5.01 -19.74 -3.91
C ARG A 17 -4.55 -21.11 -3.43
N ALA A 18 -5.18 -22.17 -3.95
CA ALA A 18 -4.84 -23.54 -3.58
C ALA A 18 -3.40 -23.93 -3.98
N ALA A 19 -2.84 -23.36 -5.05
CA ALA A 19 -1.45 -23.59 -5.42
C ALA A 19 -0.50 -22.90 -4.44
N MET A 20 -0.79 -21.66 -4.05
CA MET A 20 0.01 -20.91 -3.07
C MET A 20 0.03 -21.59 -1.70
N LEU A 21 -1.10 -22.12 -1.23
CA LEU A 21 -1.16 -22.87 0.03
C LEU A 21 -0.34 -24.17 0.00
N ARG A 22 -0.40 -24.91 -1.11
CA ARG A 22 0.45 -26.11 -1.27
C ARG A 22 1.92 -25.74 -1.33
N LEU A 23 2.25 -24.62 -1.98
CA LEU A 23 3.61 -24.11 -2.05
C LEU A 23 4.14 -23.74 -0.66
N GLN A 24 3.35 -23.06 0.18
CA GLN A 24 3.71 -22.76 1.56
C GLN A 24 4.11 -24.02 2.33
N GLN A 25 3.26 -25.06 2.28
CA GLN A 25 3.53 -26.33 2.95
C GLN A 25 4.83 -26.97 2.44
N ALA A 26 4.99 -27.05 1.11
CA ALA A 26 6.16 -27.68 0.51
C ALA A 26 7.47 -26.94 0.84
N VAL A 27 7.45 -25.61 0.86
CA VAL A 27 8.63 -24.79 1.16
C VAL A 27 8.98 -24.87 2.66
N ASP A 28 7.97 -24.88 3.53
CA ASP A 28 8.18 -25.02 4.97
C ASP A 28 8.78 -26.40 5.30
N GLU A 29 8.24 -27.47 4.70
CA GLU A 29 8.76 -28.84 4.84
C GLU A 29 10.19 -28.96 4.31
N ALA A 30 10.48 -28.40 3.13
CA ALA A 30 11.79 -28.48 2.51
C ALA A 30 12.87 -27.68 3.27
N SER A 31 12.49 -26.58 3.91
CA SER A 31 13.41 -25.72 4.67
C SER A 31 13.52 -26.10 6.16
N GLY A 32 12.56 -26.85 6.69
CA GLY A 32 12.46 -27.18 8.12
C GLY A 32 12.07 -26.00 9.00
N ARG A 33 11.58 -24.91 8.42
CA ARG A 33 11.11 -23.70 9.12
C ARG A 33 9.99 -23.03 8.33
N HIS A 34 9.32 -22.05 8.92
CA HIS A 34 8.43 -21.20 8.14
C HIS A 34 9.24 -20.30 7.19
N VAL A 35 8.84 -20.23 5.92
CA VAL A 35 9.36 -19.31 4.90
C VAL A 35 8.26 -18.34 4.51
N GLU A 36 8.50 -17.05 4.72
CA GLU A 36 7.53 -16.01 4.41
C GLU A 36 7.23 -15.98 2.91
N LEU A 37 5.96 -16.10 2.54
CA LEU A 37 5.49 -15.89 1.18
C LEU A 37 4.66 -14.61 1.14
N LEU A 38 5.03 -13.70 0.25
CA LEU A 38 4.34 -12.44 0.07
C LEU A 38 4.17 -12.13 -1.42
N GLY A 39 3.25 -11.25 -1.79
CA GLY A 39 3.13 -10.88 -3.20
C GLY A 39 2.06 -9.87 -3.56
N GLU A 40 1.88 -9.72 -4.85
CA GLU A 40 0.92 -8.79 -5.45
C GLU A 40 -0.46 -9.43 -5.61
N GLY A 41 -1.29 -9.31 -4.58
CA GLY A 41 -2.64 -9.86 -4.55
C GLY A 41 -3.68 -9.08 -5.36
N TRP A 42 -3.30 -8.44 -6.47
CA TRP A 42 -4.17 -7.59 -7.27
C TRP A 42 -5.28 -8.40 -7.97
N ASN A 43 -6.51 -7.86 -8.02
CA ASN A 43 -7.66 -8.50 -8.64
C ASN A 43 -7.98 -7.87 -10.00
N PHE A 44 -7.42 -8.43 -11.09
CA PHE A 44 -7.67 -7.95 -12.45
C PHE A 44 -7.45 -9.06 -13.48
N GLY A 45 -7.65 -8.75 -14.77
CA GLY A 45 -7.35 -9.65 -15.88
C GLY A 45 -8.38 -10.75 -16.09
N GLU A 46 -7.96 -11.83 -16.75
CA GLU A 46 -8.79 -12.97 -17.13
C GLU A 46 -9.22 -13.85 -15.95
N VAL A 47 -8.53 -13.70 -14.81
CA VAL A 47 -8.78 -14.44 -13.57
C VAL A 47 -9.67 -13.69 -12.59
N ALA A 48 -9.95 -12.40 -12.85
CA ALA A 48 -10.59 -11.48 -11.93
C ALA A 48 -11.89 -12.05 -11.34
N ASN A 49 -12.14 -11.74 -10.07
CA ASN A 49 -13.31 -12.22 -9.32
C ASN A 49 -13.48 -13.74 -9.35
N GLY A 50 -12.36 -14.46 -9.45
CA GLY A 50 -12.34 -15.91 -9.47
C GLY A 50 -12.88 -16.55 -10.75
N ALA A 51 -12.86 -15.85 -11.89
CA ALA A 51 -13.44 -16.30 -13.15
C ALA A 51 -12.87 -17.64 -13.68
N ARG A 52 -11.64 -17.99 -13.30
CA ARG A 52 -10.98 -19.25 -13.70
C ARG A 52 -10.71 -20.19 -12.52
N PHE A 53 -10.39 -19.63 -11.36
CA PHE A 53 -10.11 -20.31 -10.11
C PHE A 53 -10.18 -19.29 -8.97
N VAL A 54 -10.27 -19.75 -7.72
CA VAL A 54 -10.09 -18.85 -6.57
C VAL A 54 -8.67 -18.28 -6.61
N GLN A 55 -8.54 -16.99 -6.91
CA GLN A 55 -7.27 -16.29 -7.01
C GLN A 55 -6.54 -16.26 -5.67
N ALA A 56 -5.22 -16.11 -5.70
CA ALA A 56 -4.42 -15.68 -4.55
C ALA A 56 -4.39 -14.14 -4.47
N SER A 57 -5.57 -13.51 -4.38
CA SER A 57 -5.74 -12.06 -4.27
C SER A 57 -5.88 -11.62 -2.80
N GLN A 58 -5.77 -10.32 -2.54
CA GLN A 58 -5.84 -9.74 -1.18
C GLN A 58 -7.04 -10.26 -0.38
N LEU A 59 -8.25 -10.23 -0.96
CA LEU A 59 -9.46 -10.61 -0.23
C LEU A 59 -9.60 -12.12 -0.01
N SER A 60 -9.08 -12.93 -0.93
CA SER A 60 -9.21 -14.39 -0.88
C SER A 60 -8.08 -15.07 -0.08
N LEU A 61 -6.94 -14.39 0.12
CA LEU A 61 -5.82 -14.88 0.94
C LEU A 61 -5.99 -14.66 2.43
N ASN A 62 -7.01 -13.92 2.88
CA ASN A 62 -7.29 -13.74 4.29
C ASN A 62 -7.31 -15.07 5.06
N GLY A 63 -6.56 -15.15 6.16
CA GLY A 63 -6.41 -16.33 7.01
C GLY A 63 -5.50 -17.42 6.44
N SER A 64 -4.71 -17.12 5.40
CA SER A 64 -3.73 -18.06 4.84
C SER A 64 -2.35 -17.95 5.45
N GLY A 65 -2.02 -16.82 6.09
CA GLY A 65 -0.66 -16.48 6.50
C GLY A 65 0.23 -15.98 5.35
N ILE A 66 -0.25 -15.91 4.11
CA ILE A 66 0.51 -15.40 2.95
C ILE A 66 0.23 -13.90 2.79
N ALA A 67 1.29 -13.10 2.79
CA ALA A 67 1.16 -11.65 2.81
C ALA A 67 0.88 -11.03 1.43
N THR A 68 0.19 -9.88 1.43
CA THR A 68 -0.04 -9.10 0.21
C THR A 68 0.30 -7.63 0.42
N PHE A 69 0.85 -6.99 -0.62
CA PHE A 69 1.05 -5.55 -0.62
C PHE A 69 -0.29 -4.81 -0.45
N SER A 70 -0.32 -3.84 0.45
CA SER A 70 -1.49 -2.96 0.68
C SER A 70 -1.31 -1.63 -0.05
N ASP A 71 -2.14 -1.44 -1.05
CA ASP A 71 -2.33 -0.21 -1.84
C ASP A 71 -3.14 0.88 -1.10
N ARG A 72 -3.92 0.50 -0.08
CA ARG A 72 -4.80 1.42 0.69
C ARG A 72 -4.02 2.58 1.31
N ALA A 73 -3.11 2.26 2.23
CA ALA A 73 -2.33 3.25 2.94
C ALA A 73 -1.30 3.92 2.03
N ARG A 74 -0.74 3.18 1.06
CA ARG A 74 0.15 3.71 0.02
C ARG A 74 -0.49 4.91 -0.69
N ASP A 75 -1.70 4.73 -1.21
CA ASP A 75 -2.41 5.76 -1.97
C ASP A 75 -2.86 6.91 -1.07
N ALA A 76 -3.32 6.62 0.15
CA ALA A 76 -3.70 7.66 1.10
C ALA A 76 -2.51 8.56 1.51
N VAL A 77 -1.32 7.96 1.71
CA VAL A 77 -0.09 8.71 2.02
C VAL A 77 0.37 9.51 0.80
N ARG A 78 0.58 8.85 -0.35
CA ARG A 78 1.17 9.46 -1.54
C ARG A 78 0.22 10.39 -2.31
N GLY A 79 -1.09 10.14 -2.18
CA GLY A 79 -2.14 10.73 -2.99
C GLY A 79 -2.26 10.07 -4.36
N GLY A 80 -3.43 10.16 -4.98
CA GLY A 80 -3.67 9.58 -6.30
C GLY A 80 -3.68 8.04 -6.28
N GLY A 81 -3.33 7.42 -7.40
CA GLY A 81 -3.28 5.97 -7.54
C GLY A 81 -2.26 5.46 -8.56
N CYS A 82 -2.23 4.14 -8.75
CA CYS A 82 -1.30 3.42 -9.63
C CYS A 82 -1.22 3.93 -11.05
N CYS A 83 -2.25 4.66 -11.49
CA CYS A 83 -2.66 4.75 -12.87
C CYS A 83 -2.90 6.21 -13.30
N ASP A 84 -2.51 7.16 -12.46
CA ASP A 84 -2.60 8.59 -12.73
C ASP A 84 -1.63 9.02 -13.83
N GLU A 85 -2.11 9.84 -14.75
CA GLU A 85 -1.33 10.35 -15.88
C GLU A 85 -1.56 11.85 -16.08
N GLY A 86 -0.61 12.51 -16.75
CA GLY A 86 -0.68 13.94 -17.05
C GLY A 86 -0.90 14.78 -15.79
N LEU A 87 -1.91 15.67 -15.84
CA LEU A 87 -2.21 16.58 -14.73
C LEU A 87 -2.69 15.86 -13.46
N ALA A 88 -3.21 14.62 -13.55
CA ALA A 88 -3.64 13.86 -12.37
C ALA A 88 -2.46 13.55 -11.43
N LEU A 89 -1.24 13.38 -11.96
CA LEU A 89 -0.03 13.16 -11.16
C LEU A 89 0.31 14.35 -10.25
N VAL A 90 -0.05 15.57 -10.67
CA VAL A 90 0.15 16.81 -9.91
C VAL A 90 -1.05 17.08 -9.02
N ALA A 91 -2.27 16.93 -9.55
CA ALA A 91 -3.50 17.22 -8.83
C ALA A 91 -3.77 16.24 -7.67
N GLY A 92 -3.29 14.99 -7.75
CA GLY A 92 -3.57 13.96 -6.75
C GLY A 92 -2.73 14.09 -5.47
N GLN A 93 -2.91 15.17 -4.68
CA GLN A 93 -2.26 15.29 -3.36
C GLN A 93 -2.77 14.22 -2.39
N GLY A 94 -1.90 13.79 -1.49
CA GLY A 94 -2.13 12.83 -0.42
C GLY A 94 -1.83 13.42 0.94
N TYR A 95 -2.02 12.60 1.98
CA TYR A 95 -1.96 13.04 3.37
C TYR A 95 -0.66 13.79 3.73
N VAL A 96 0.49 13.36 3.19
CA VAL A 96 1.79 13.94 3.56
C VAL A 96 2.25 15.08 2.67
N ASN A 97 1.59 15.32 1.52
CA ASN A 97 2.08 16.27 0.53
C ASN A 97 1.10 17.40 0.20
N GLY A 98 0.28 17.80 1.17
CA GLY A 98 -0.51 19.03 1.12
C GLY A 98 -2.01 18.87 0.87
N LEU A 99 -2.54 17.65 0.90
CA LEU A 99 -3.98 17.40 0.71
C LEU A 99 -4.81 18.29 1.66
N HIS A 100 -5.56 19.24 1.08
CA HIS A 100 -6.35 20.29 1.76
C HIS A 100 -5.54 21.36 2.52
N TYR A 101 -4.52 21.02 3.29
CA TYR A 101 -3.82 21.98 4.17
C TYR A 101 -2.72 22.80 3.48
N ALA A 102 -2.24 22.38 2.31
CA ALA A 102 -1.26 23.11 1.52
C ALA A 102 -1.48 22.81 0.01
N PRO A 103 -2.53 23.39 -0.60
CA PRO A 103 -2.83 23.17 -2.01
C PRO A 103 -1.66 23.55 -2.91
N ASN A 104 -1.35 22.72 -3.90
CA ASN A 104 -0.24 22.96 -4.83
C ASN A 104 -0.60 23.88 -6.02
N GLY A 105 -1.82 24.44 -6.04
CA GLY A 105 -2.33 25.30 -7.10
C GLY A 105 -2.97 24.56 -8.27
N SER A 106 -2.92 23.22 -8.33
CA SER A 106 -3.59 22.43 -9.37
C SER A 106 -5.06 22.16 -9.03
N THR A 107 -5.36 21.78 -7.79
CA THR A 107 -6.72 21.45 -7.36
C THR A 107 -6.88 21.71 -5.87
N GLU A 108 -8.02 22.30 -5.51
CA GLU A 108 -8.43 22.44 -4.11
C GLU A 108 -9.12 21.17 -3.65
N HIS A 109 -8.69 20.64 -2.52
CA HIS A 109 -9.26 19.43 -1.92
C HIS A 109 -10.09 19.76 -0.68
N SER A 110 -11.18 19.04 -0.48
CA SER A 110 -12.03 19.22 0.69
C SER A 110 -11.39 18.66 1.95
N LEU A 111 -11.80 19.17 3.12
CA LEU A 111 -11.41 18.59 4.41
C LEU A 111 -11.84 17.12 4.51
N ASP A 112 -12.99 16.75 3.95
CA ASP A 112 -13.47 15.36 3.94
C ASP A 112 -12.50 14.43 3.20
N GLN A 113 -11.90 14.88 2.09
CA GLN A 113 -10.89 14.10 1.37
C GLN A 113 -9.63 13.86 2.22
N LEU A 114 -9.15 14.89 2.93
CA LEU A 114 -8.03 14.75 3.87
C LEU A 114 -8.36 13.75 4.98
N LEU A 115 -9.55 13.86 5.57
CA LEU A 115 -9.96 12.97 6.65
C LEU A 115 -10.23 11.54 6.17
N ALA A 116 -10.69 11.36 4.93
CA ALA A 116 -10.81 10.03 4.31
C ALA A 116 -9.43 9.37 4.11
N ALA A 117 -8.43 10.13 3.65
CA ALA A 117 -7.05 9.63 3.59
C ALA A 117 -6.52 9.29 5.00
N ALA A 118 -6.85 10.09 6.01
CA ALA A 118 -6.49 9.81 7.39
C ALA A 118 -7.11 8.50 7.91
N ASP A 119 -8.38 8.21 7.58
CA ASP A 119 -9.03 6.95 7.95
C ASP A 119 -8.30 5.75 7.34
N LEU A 120 -7.94 5.81 6.05
CA LEU A 120 -7.17 4.74 5.37
C LEU A 120 -5.77 4.54 5.98
N ILE A 121 -5.09 5.62 6.37
CA ILE A 121 -3.80 5.54 7.07
C ILE A 121 -3.97 4.89 8.44
N ARG A 122 -5.04 5.22 9.20
CA ARG A 122 -5.33 4.57 10.49
C ARG A 122 -5.61 3.07 10.32
N VAL A 123 -6.30 2.67 9.25
CA VAL A 123 -6.49 1.26 8.90
C VAL A 123 -5.14 0.58 8.65
N GLY A 124 -4.25 1.19 7.87
CA GLY A 124 -2.90 0.67 7.63
C GLY A 124 -2.06 0.57 8.91
N LEU A 125 -2.10 1.60 9.75
CA LEU A 125 -1.41 1.62 11.06
C LEU A 125 -1.87 0.48 11.97
N ALA A 126 -3.15 0.12 11.91
CA ALA A 126 -3.75 -1.00 12.64
C ALA A 126 -3.51 -2.38 11.97
N GLY A 127 -2.70 -2.45 10.90
CA GLY A 127 -2.35 -3.69 10.23
C GLY A 127 -3.41 -4.22 9.27
N SER A 128 -4.28 -3.35 8.76
CA SER A 128 -5.34 -3.68 7.79
C SER A 128 -6.26 -4.84 8.25
N LEU A 129 -6.36 -5.06 9.56
CA LEU A 129 -7.18 -6.10 10.17
C LEU A 129 -8.66 -5.83 9.93
N ARG A 130 -9.41 -6.79 9.39
CA ARG A 130 -10.83 -6.62 9.06
C ARG A 130 -11.68 -6.19 10.24
N ASP A 131 -11.43 -6.80 11.40
CA ASP A 131 -12.26 -6.69 12.59
C ASP A 131 -11.83 -5.57 13.54
N PHE A 132 -10.70 -4.91 13.27
CA PHE A 132 -10.24 -3.77 14.06
C PHE A 132 -11.27 -2.63 13.98
N VAL A 133 -11.73 -2.17 15.13
CA VAL A 133 -12.73 -1.09 15.23
C VAL A 133 -12.01 0.23 15.43
N LEU A 134 -12.34 1.22 14.59
CA LEU A 134 -11.88 2.59 14.73
C LEU A 134 -13.02 3.59 14.52
N THR A 135 -12.83 4.80 15.04
CA THR A 135 -13.74 5.92 14.78
C THR A 135 -13.35 6.58 13.47
N ASP A 136 -14.26 6.57 12.50
CA ASP A 136 -14.06 7.20 11.19
C ASP A 136 -14.15 8.73 11.26
N ARG A 137 -13.92 9.40 10.13
CA ARG A 137 -14.03 10.87 10.02
C ARG A 137 -15.40 11.47 10.35
N HIS A 138 -16.46 10.67 10.34
CA HIS A 138 -17.83 11.09 10.66
C HIS A 138 -18.19 10.80 12.12
N GLY A 139 -17.25 10.28 12.91
CA GLY A 139 -17.46 9.92 14.32
C GLY A 139 -18.14 8.57 14.52
N LEU A 140 -18.24 7.74 13.48
CA LEU A 140 -18.86 6.42 13.55
C LEU A 140 -17.82 5.38 13.93
N SER A 141 -18.15 4.50 14.89
CA SER A 141 -17.34 3.33 15.20
C SER A 141 -17.59 2.23 14.18
N LEU A 142 -16.61 1.99 13.31
CA LEU A 142 -16.68 1.02 12.21
C LEU A 142 -15.55 0.00 12.34
N ARG A 143 -15.83 -1.24 11.93
CA ARG A 143 -14.75 -2.19 11.62
C ARG A 143 -14.01 -1.69 10.38
N ALA A 144 -12.70 -1.92 10.32
CA ALA A 144 -11.87 -1.44 9.20
C ALA A 144 -12.31 -2.01 7.84
N GLU A 145 -12.93 -3.19 7.79
CA GLU A 145 -13.52 -3.73 6.56
C GLU A 145 -14.72 -2.92 6.03
N GLN A 146 -15.35 -2.10 6.88
CA GLN A 146 -16.49 -1.26 6.50
C GLN A 146 -16.05 0.10 5.93
N ILE A 147 -14.75 0.42 6.01
CA ILE A 147 -14.18 1.63 5.42
C ILE A 147 -13.89 1.35 3.96
N ASP A 148 -14.43 2.20 3.08
CA ASP A 148 -14.28 2.06 1.63
C ASP A 148 -12.89 2.49 1.15
N TYR A 149 -12.33 1.69 0.25
CA TYR A 149 -11.21 2.02 -0.60
C TYR A 149 -11.58 1.64 -2.04
N VAL A 150 -12.08 2.60 -2.82
CA VAL A 150 -12.40 2.43 -4.24
C VAL A 150 -13.37 1.25 -4.48
N GLY A 151 -14.40 1.14 -3.63
CA GLY A 151 -15.38 0.05 -3.70
C GLY A 151 -14.92 -1.27 -3.09
N GLN A 152 -13.75 -1.30 -2.43
CA GLN A 152 -13.20 -2.46 -1.72
C GLN A 152 -13.07 -2.18 -0.22
N PRO A 153 -13.09 -3.21 0.64
CA PRO A 153 -12.83 -3.02 2.06
C PRO A 153 -11.37 -2.59 2.30
N ALA A 154 -11.17 -1.56 3.13
CA ALA A 154 -9.85 -1.07 3.49
C ALA A 154 -9.10 -2.06 4.42
N GLY A 155 -9.79 -2.58 5.44
CA GLY A 155 -9.32 -3.72 6.23
C GLY A 155 -9.68 -5.03 5.53
N TYR A 156 -8.70 -5.89 5.28
CA TYR A 156 -8.90 -7.10 4.48
C TYR A 156 -8.15 -8.35 4.98
N VAL A 157 -7.29 -8.23 5.98
CA VAL A 157 -6.54 -9.35 6.56
C VAL A 157 -7.05 -9.76 7.94
N SER A 158 -6.67 -10.95 8.39
CA SER A 158 -7.03 -11.50 9.71
C SER A 158 -5.89 -11.42 10.71
N GLN A 159 -4.66 -11.28 10.21
CA GLN A 159 -3.45 -11.19 11.01
C GLN A 159 -2.51 -10.14 10.39
N PRO A 160 -1.72 -9.41 11.20
CA PRO A 160 -0.84 -8.37 10.70
C PRO A 160 0.26 -8.92 9.78
N GLY A 161 0.65 -10.20 9.94
CA GLY A 161 1.61 -10.85 9.04
C GLY A 161 1.13 -10.98 7.60
N GLU A 162 -0.17 -10.83 7.32
CA GLU A 162 -0.73 -11.01 5.97
C GLU A 162 -0.73 -9.71 5.13
N VAL A 163 -0.18 -8.62 5.67
CA VAL A 163 -0.12 -7.32 4.99
C VAL A 163 1.30 -6.78 4.90
N VAL A 164 1.67 -6.32 3.71
CA VAL A 164 2.91 -5.59 3.45
C VAL A 164 2.59 -4.12 3.20
N ASN A 165 2.96 -3.27 4.15
CA ASN A 165 2.84 -1.82 4.06
C ASN A 165 4.02 -1.23 3.28
N TYR A 166 3.73 -0.23 2.46
CA TYR A 166 4.74 0.49 1.69
C TYR A 166 4.21 1.85 1.22
N VAL A 167 5.13 2.76 0.94
CA VAL A 167 4.85 4.09 0.37
C VAL A 167 5.68 4.35 -0.90
N GLU A 168 6.53 3.40 -1.27
CA GLU A 168 7.40 3.42 -2.45
C GLU A 168 7.76 1.98 -2.82
N ASN A 169 7.86 1.70 -4.11
CA ASN A 169 8.34 0.44 -4.68
C ASN A 169 9.15 0.73 -5.96
N HIS A 170 9.67 -0.33 -6.60
CA HIS A 170 10.37 -0.24 -7.86
C HIS A 170 9.46 0.18 -9.02
N ASP A 171 8.19 -0.24 -9.03
CA ASP A 171 7.20 0.25 -9.99
C ASP A 171 6.68 1.63 -9.55
N ASN A 172 6.21 2.41 -10.52
CA ASN A 172 5.78 3.80 -10.35
C ASN A 172 6.93 4.76 -9.97
N GLN A 173 6.58 6.04 -9.75
CA GLN A 173 7.56 7.03 -9.32
C GLN A 173 8.02 6.77 -7.87
N THR A 174 9.27 7.12 -7.58
CA THR A 174 9.77 7.19 -6.21
C THR A 174 8.90 8.13 -5.36
N LEU A 175 8.94 8.01 -4.04
CA LEU A 175 8.24 8.94 -3.14
C LEU A 175 8.79 10.35 -3.29
N PHE A 176 10.11 10.49 -3.49
CA PHE A 176 10.73 11.79 -3.75
C PHE A 176 10.16 12.44 -5.02
N ASP A 177 10.13 11.70 -6.14
CA ASP A 177 9.60 12.20 -7.41
C ASP A 177 8.10 12.52 -7.32
N SER A 178 7.34 11.68 -6.62
CA SER A 178 5.92 11.94 -6.33
C SER A 178 5.74 13.25 -5.54
N ASN A 179 6.56 13.48 -4.53
CA ASN A 179 6.55 14.69 -3.72
C ASN A 179 7.02 15.93 -4.52
N VAL A 180 7.94 15.77 -5.47
CA VAL A 180 8.33 16.85 -6.40
C VAL A 180 7.12 17.33 -7.20
N MET A 181 6.27 16.41 -7.67
CA MET A 181 5.08 16.75 -8.44
C MET A 181 3.93 17.32 -7.59
N LYS A 182 3.83 16.93 -6.31
CA LYS A 182 2.60 17.16 -5.51
C LYS A 182 2.72 18.23 -4.45
N LEU A 183 3.90 18.46 -3.89
CA LEU A 183 4.10 19.53 -2.91
C LEU A 183 3.98 20.91 -3.56
N PRO A 184 3.53 21.94 -2.82
CA PRO A 184 3.61 23.33 -3.28
C PRO A 184 5.00 23.67 -3.83
N ILE A 185 5.03 24.47 -4.90
CA ILE A 185 6.27 24.80 -5.64
C ILE A 185 7.31 25.44 -4.72
N ASP A 186 6.88 26.24 -3.76
CA ASP A 186 7.71 26.96 -2.79
C ASP A 186 8.14 26.11 -1.57
N THR A 187 7.73 24.84 -1.49
CA THR A 187 8.16 23.94 -0.40
C THR A 187 9.68 23.75 -0.44
N SER A 188 10.34 24.06 0.67
CA SER A 188 11.81 24.03 0.77
C SER A 188 12.36 22.59 0.70
N ALA A 189 13.65 22.45 0.35
CA ALA A 189 14.32 21.15 0.35
C ALA A 189 14.28 20.46 1.73
N ALA A 190 14.40 21.24 2.81
CA ALA A 190 14.33 20.72 4.17
C ALA A 190 12.94 20.17 4.52
N GLU A 191 11.88 20.84 4.09
CA GLU A 191 10.50 20.37 4.28
C GLU A 191 10.20 19.15 3.42
N ARG A 192 10.66 19.11 2.17
CA ARG A 192 10.57 17.93 1.29
C ARG A 192 11.20 16.70 1.94
N ALA A 193 12.37 16.85 2.56
CA ALA A 193 13.01 15.77 3.30
C ALA A 193 12.20 15.34 4.55
N ARG A 194 11.59 16.28 5.28
CA ARG A 194 10.72 15.97 6.42
C ARG A 194 9.45 15.23 6.01
N VAL A 195 8.84 15.61 4.88
CA VAL A 195 7.69 14.91 4.29
C VAL A 195 8.06 13.47 3.92
N GLN A 196 9.23 13.25 3.31
CA GLN A 196 9.76 11.91 3.05
C GLN A 196 9.85 11.08 4.34
N VAL A 197 10.48 11.66 5.38
CA VAL A 197 10.63 10.99 6.69
C VAL A 197 9.28 10.69 7.33
N LEU A 198 8.29 11.59 7.21
CA LEU A 198 6.95 11.37 7.73
C LEU A 198 6.26 10.17 7.06
N ALA A 199 6.34 10.06 5.73
CA ALA A 199 5.80 8.91 5.01
C ALA A 199 6.51 7.60 5.40
N MET A 200 7.84 7.64 5.53
CA MET A 200 8.62 6.49 6.04
C MET A 200 8.19 6.11 7.46
N ALA A 201 7.94 7.09 8.33
CA ALA A 201 7.51 6.85 9.71
C ALA A 201 6.12 6.20 9.75
N ILE A 202 5.16 6.67 8.95
CA ILE A 202 3.84 6.02 8.83
C ILE A 202 4.01 4.55 8.46
N ASN A 203 4.87 4.24 7.49
CA ASN A 203 5.15 2.87 7.09
C ASN A 203 5.85 2.05 8.20
N ALA A 204 6.91 2.59 8.79
CA ALA A 204 7.74 1.90 9.80
C ALA A 204 6.99 1.60 11.10
N PHE A 205 6.04 2.47 11.48
CA PHE A 205 5.26 2.33 12.71
C PHE A 205 3.88 1.70 12.49
N SER A 206 3.54 1.30 11.26
CA SER A 206 2.34 0.50 11.00
C SER A 206 2.51 -0.92 11.49
N GLN A 207 1.44 -1.52 12.04
CA GLN A 207 1.42 -2.97 12.27
C GLN A 207 1.47 -3.72 10.93
N GLY A 208 2.10 -4.89 10.91
CA GLY A 208 2.34 -5.70 9.72
C GLY A 208 3.76 -5.59 9.19
N ILE A 209 3.99 -6.05 7.95
CA ILE A 209 5.32 -6.11 7.35
C ILE A 209 5.64 -4.75 6.73
N ALA A 210 6.70 -4.07 7.18
CA ALA A 210 7.17 -2.83 6.58
C ALA A 210 8.11 -3.11 5.39
N TYR A 211 7.77 -2.61 4.22
CA TYR A 211 8.60 -2.68 3.01
C TYR A 211 9.15 -1.31 2.63
N PHE A 212 10.44 -1.25 2.28
CA PHE A 212 11.13 -0.05 1.84
C PHE A 212 11.83 -0.28 0.51
N HIS A 213 11.58 0.61 -0.45
CA HIS A 213 12.34 0.62 -1.69
C HIS A 213 13.74 1.18 -1.46
N ALA A 214 14.75 0.55 -2.07
CA ALA A 214 16.14 0.96 -1.91
C ALA A 214 16.37 2.42 -2.35
N GLY A 215 16.93 3.23 -1.44
CA GLY A 215 17.21 4.66 -1.64
C GLY A 215 16.12 5.61 -1.14
N ILE A 216 15.02 5.10 -0.57
CA ILE A 216 13.98 5.94 0.04
C ILE A 216 14.53 6.85 1.15
N ASP A 217 15.55 6.38 1.87
CA ASP A 217 16.28 7.06 2.96
C ASP A 217 17.27 8.12 2.47
N THR A 218 17.64 8.08 1.19
CA THR A 218 18.56 9.03 0.55
C THR A 218 17.88 9.94 -0.48
N LEU A 219 16.55 10.07 -0.42
CA LEU A 219 15.76 10.88 -1.36
C LEU A 219 15.98 10.45 -2.83
N ARG A 220 16.01 9.13 -3.09
CA ARG A 220 16.22 8.59 -4.44
C ARG A 220 15.21 9.18 -5.42
N SER A 221 15.72 9.65 -6.55
CA SER A 221 14.94 10.06 -7.72
C SER A 221 15.23 9.12 -8.89
N LYS A 222 14.25 8.94 -9.76
CA LYS A 222 14.36 8.32 -11.08
C LYS A 222 14.18 9.37 -12.19
N SER A 223 14.43 10.64 -11.90
CA SER A 223 14.13 11.76 -12.81
C SER A 223 12.69 11.73 -13.32
N LEU A 224 11.74 11.46 -12.40
CA LEU A 224 10.30 11.33 -12.66
C LEU A 224 9.88 10.11 -13.49
N ASP A 225 10.79 9.19 -13.82
CA ASP A 225 10.44 7.95 -14.53
C ASP A 225 9.52 7.08 -13.66
N ARG A 226 8.41 6.65 -14.25
CA ARG A 226 7.37 5.83 -13.61
C ARG A 226 7.62 4.33 -13.79
N ASN A 227 8.51 3.89 -14.67
CA ASN A 227 8.66 2.47 -14.98
C ASN A 227 10.11 2.09 -15.33
N SER A 228 11.00 2.17 -14.33
CA SER A 228 12.44 1.85 -14.43
C SER A 228 12.96 0.95 -13.33
#